data_AF-I1C3E9-F1
#
_entry.id   AF-I1C3E9-F1
#
_cell.length_a   1.000
_cell.length_b   1.000
_cell.length_c   1.000
_cell.angle_alpha   90.00
_cell.angle_beta   90.00
_cell.angle_gamma   90.00
#
_symmetry.space_group_name_H-M   'P 1'
#
loop_
_entity.id
_entity.type
_entity.pdbx_description
1 polymer ?
#
loop_
_entity_poly.entity_id
_entity_poly.type
_entity_poly.pdbx_seq_one_letter_code
_entity_poly.pdbx_strand_id
1 'polypeptide(L)'
;MPKNTESTNSHIRIPIPSTYAGDRNAATINIWIQEVERYLQFYNVPSNQWIPYAVTLMRDRAQKWWNRLTEKNEQSTTWERFKLDIEYAFKPSYSQQAARDRLANVKQSSSVIEYVDAFQDILLDLPNISDDESLDRFVRGLKNNVRTHVLTKEPRTLEEASKFAIAFESAQQIGIMPAKIQQDTVGEKTLKTL
;
A
#
# COMPACT_ATOMS: atom_id res chain seq x y z
N MET A 1 28.42 -41.00 -49.81
CA MET A 1 27.46 -40.66 -48.75
C MET A 1 28.17 -40.74 -47.40
N PRO A 2 28.02 -39.72 -46.54
CA PRO A 2 27.55 -40.04 -45.18
C PRO A 2 26.59 -39.01 -44.55
N LYS A 3 25.52 -39.59 -43.96
CA LYS A 3 24.82 -39.35 -42.69
C LYS A 3 24.36 -37.93 -42.28
N ASN A 4 23.03 -37.78 -42.36
CA ASN A 4 22.18 -36.87 -41.59
C ASN A 4 22.64 -36.75 -40.13
N THR A 5 22.84 -35.50 -39.70
CA THR A 5 22.69 -35.10 -38.31
C THR A 5 21.30 -34.48 -38.15
N GLU A 6 20.32 -35.31 -37.76
CA GLU A 6 19.07 -34.81 -37.20
C GLU A 6 19.36 -34.26 -35.80
N SER A 7 19.59 -32.95 -35.71
CA SER A 7 19.54 -32.24 -34.43
C SER A 7 18.09 -32.23 -33.96
N THR A 8 17.77 -33.08 -32.98
CA THR A 8 16.48 -33.07 -32.29
C THR A 8 16.36 -31.79 -31.47
N ASN A 9 15.74 -30.77 -32.07
CA ASN A 9 15.45 -29.49 -31.44
C ASN A 9 14.30 -29.66 -30.42
N SER A 10 14.64 -30.03 -29.19
CA SER A 10 13.69 -30.13 -28.07
C SER A 10 13.20 -28.72 -27.70
N HIS A 11 12.07 -28.31 -28.28
CA HIS A 11 11.40 -27.07 -27.91
C HIS A 11 10.85 -27.21 -26.49
N ILE A 12 11.45 -26.51 -25.54
CA ILE A 12 10.92 -26.40 -24.18
C ILE A 12 9.53 -25.75 -24.29
N ARG A 13 8.51 -26.41 -23.73
CA ARG A 13 7.13 -25.90 -23.66
C ARG A 13 6.81 -25.57 -22.23
N ILE A 14 6.36 -24.34 -21.99
CA ILE A 14 5.90 -23.88 -20.69
C ILE A 14 4.36 -23.97 -20.62
N PRO A 15 3.78 -24.15 -19.43
CA PRO A 15 2.33 -24.22 -19.29
C PRO A 15 1.67 -22.90 -19.70
N ILE A 16 0.51 -23.00 -20.36
CA ILE A 16 -0.34 -21.86 -20.69
C ILE A 16 -0.81 -21.21 -19.37
N PRO A 17 -0.82 -19.88 -19.25
CA PRO A 17 -1.29 -19.19 -18.06
C PRO A 17 -2.74 -19.56 -17.73
N SER A 18 -3.08 -19.50 -16.45
CA SER A 18 -4.45 -19.73 -15.99
C SER A 18 -5.42 -18.69 -16.56
N THR A 19 -6.72 -19.02 -16.58
CA THR A 19 -7.76 -18.03 -16.92
C THR A 19 -8.11 -17.19 -15.70
N TYR A 20 -8.48 -15.93 -15.91
CA TYR A 20 -8.93 -15.04 -14.84
C TYR A 20 -10.41 -14.68 -14.98
N ALA A 21 -11.22 -15.08 -14.00
CA ALA A 21 -12.68 -14.89 -14.01
C ALA A 21 -13.14 -13.54 -13.41
N GLY A 22 -12.20 -12.73 -12.89
CA GLY A 22 -12.51 -11.48 -12.20
C GLY A 22 -12.65 -11.62 -10.68
N ASP A 23 -11.82 -12.48 -10.07
CA ASP A 23 -11.71 -12.64 -8.62
C ASP A 23 -11.20 -11.37 -7.96
N ARG A 24 -11.87 -10.92 -6.89
CA ARG A 24 -11.52 -9.67 -6.21
C ARG A 24 -10.42 -9.86 -5.17
N ASN A 25 -9.26 -10.32 -5.61
CA ASN A 25 -8.11 -10.59 -4.75
C ASN A 25 -6.82 -10.08 -5.43
N ALA A 26 -6.11 -9.17 -4.76
CA ALA A 26 -4.89 -8.57 -5.29
C ALA A 26 -3.79 -9.60 -5.57
N ALA A 27 -3.62 -10.61 -4.70
CA ALA A 27 -2.64 -11.66 -4.89
C ALA A 27 -2.98 -12.51 -6.12
N THR A 28 -4.26 -12.88 -6.30
CA THR A 28 -4.72 -13.63 -7.48
C THR A 28 -4.48 -12.86 -8.77
N ILE A 29 -4.79 -11.56 -8.80
CA ILE A 29 -4.53 -10.68 -9.96
C ILE A 29 -3.04 -10.63 -10.28
N ASN A 30 -2.20 -10.39 -9.27
CA ASN A 30 -0.75 -10.30 -9.44
C ASN A 30 -0.14 -11.62 -9.93
N ILE A 31 -0.55 -12.74 -9.36
CA ILE A 31 -0.10 -14.07 -9.79
C ILE A 31 -0.46 -14.29 -11.26
N TRP A 32 -1.71 -14.01 -11.64
CA TRP A 32 -2.17 -14.18 -13.02
C TRP A 32 -1.40 -13.30 -14.01
N ILE A 33 -1.19 -12.01 -13.69
CA ILE A 33 -0.38 -11.11 -14.51
C ILE A 33 1.03 -11.67 -14.70
N GLN A 34 1.68 -12.13 -13.63
CA GLN A 34 3.03 -12.69 -13.69
C GLN A 34 3.10 -13.98 -14.51
N GLU A 35 2.07 -14.83 -14.46
CA GLU A 35 2.00 -16.03 -15.31
C GLU A 35 1.94 -15.66 -16.79
N VAL A 36 1.11 -14.67 -17.14
CA VAL A 36 0.99 -14.16 -18.52
C VAL A 36 2.31 -13.53 -18.98
N GLU A 37 2.93 -12.67 -18.17
CA GLU A 37 4.22 -12.04 -18.49
C GLU A 37 5.31 -13.10 -18.72
N ARG A 38 5.46 -14.06 -17.81
CA ARG A 38 6.44 -15.16 -17.94
C ARG A 38 6.22 -15.94 -19.23
N TYR A 39 4.96 -16.22 -19.58
CA TYR A 39 4.65 -16.97 -20.79
C TYR A 39 5.05 -16.21 -22.05
N LEU A 40 4.65 -14.94 -22.15
CA LEU A 40 4.91 -14.11 -23.31
C LEU A 40 6.40 -13.78 -23.47
N GLN A 41 7.10 -13.55 -22.37
CA GLN A 41 8.55 -13.33 -22.35
C GLN A 41 9.31 -14.56 -22.85
N PHE A 42 8.94 -15.76 -22.38
CA PHE A 42 9.59 -17.00 -22.81
C PHE A 42 9.50 -17.21 -24.33
N TYR A 43 8.37 -16.86 -24.93
CA TYR A 43 8.16 -16.94 -26.39
C TYR A 43 8.60 -15.68 -27.15
N ASN A 44 9.23 -14.70 -26.49
CA ASN A 44 9.63 -13.41 -27.07
C ASN A 44 8.50 -12.71 -27.83
N VAL A 45 7.28 -12.78 -27.29
CA VAL A 45 6.12 -12.13 -27.91
C VAL A 45 6.28 -10.60 -27.82
N PRO A 46 6.09 -9.86 -28.92
CA PRO A 46 6.13 -8.39 -28.90
C PRO A 46 5.09 -7.78 -27.95
N SER A 47 5.45 -6.70 -27.25
CA SER A 47 4.61 -6.09 -26.20
C SER A 47 3.22 -5.63 -26.68
N ASN A 48 3.10 -5.23 -27.95
CA ASN A 48 1.82 -4.86 -28.56
C ASN A 48 0.82 -6.03 -28.68
N GLN A 49 1.27 -7.27 -28.52
CA GLN A 49 0.42 -8.47 -28.54
C GLN A 49 0.04 -8.97 -27.14
N TRP A 50 0.60 -8.38 -26.08
CA TRP A 50 0.41 -8.88 -24.71
C TRP A 50 -1.02 -8.68 -24.20
N ILE A 51 -1.58 -7.48 -24.38
CA ILE A 51 -2.97 -7.20 -24.01
C ILE A 51 -3.94 -8.09 -24.80
N PRO A 52 -3.86 -8.15 -26.16
CA PRO A 52 -4.70 -9.07 -26.93
C PRO A 52 -4.66 -10.51 -26.41
N TYR A 53 -3.47 -11.04 -26.10
CA TYR A 53 -3.32 -12.37 -25.55
C TYR A 53 -3.96 -12.51 -24.17
N ALA A 54 -3.68 -11.60 -23.23
CA ALA A 54 -4.22 -11.63 -21.88
C ALA A 54 -5.76 -11.59 -21.87
N VAL A 55 -6.37 -10.82 -22.77
CA VAL A 55 -7.83 -10.75 -22.94
C VAL A 55 -8.41 -12.09 -23.36
N THR A 56 -7.71 -12.90 -24.17
CA THR A 56 -8.17 -14.26 -24.51
C THR A 56 -8.26 -15.22 -23.32
N LEU A 57 -7.59 -14.89 -22.22
CA LEU A 57 -7.59 -15.66 -20.97
C LEU A 57 -8.58 -15.12 -19.93
N MET A 58 -9.28 -14.01 -20.22
CA MET A 58 -10.30 -13.45 -19.33
C MET A 58 -11.61 -14.21 -19.45
N ARG A 59 -12.29 -14.41 -18.32
CA ARG A 59 -13.60 -15.07 -18.24
C ARG A 59 -14.57 -14.24 -17.41
N ASP A 60 -15.85 -14.52 -17.54
CA ASP A 60 -16.93 -13.98 -16.73
C ASP A 60 -16.86 -12.45 -16.49
N ARG A 61 -16.54 -12.03 -15.26
CA ARG A 61 -16.55 -10.63 -14.86
C ARG A 61 -15.39 -9.86 -15.50
N ALA A 62 -14.23 -10.49 -15.63
CA ALA A 62 -13.07 -9.91 -16.30
C ALA A 62 -13.37 -9.64 -17.78
N GLN A 63 -13.96 -10.61 -18.48
CA GLN A 63 -14.33 -10.44 -19.89
C GLN A 63 -15.36 -9.32 -20.08
N LYS A 64 -16.40 -9.27 -19.23
CA LYS A 64 -17.41 -8.21 -19.29
C LYS A 64 -16.82 -6.82 -19.01
N TRP A 65 -15.87 -6.72 -18.09
CA TRP A 65 -15.16 -5.48 -17.81
C TRP A 65 -14.36 -4.99 -19.02
N TRP A 66 -13.59 -5.86 -19.66
CA TRP A 66 -12.81 -5.50 -20.85
C TRP A 66 -13.69 -5.07 -22.02
N ASN A 67 -14.79 -5.79 -22.27
CA ASN A 67 -15.74 -5.45 -23.32
C ASN A 67 -16.32 -4.03 -23.12
N ARG A 68 -16.67 -3.67 -21.88
CA ARG A 68 -17.18 -2.32 -21.56
C ARG A 68 -16.17 -1.21 -21.82
N LEU A 69 -14.88 -1.45 -21.51
CA LEU A 69 -13.82 -0.48 -21.82
C LEU A 69 -13.68 -0.30 -23.33
N THR A 70 -13.70 -1.41 -24.07
CA THR A 70 -13.61 -1.42 -25.53
C THR A 70 -14.78 -0.66 -26.18
N GLU A 71 -16.01 -0.88 -25.71
CA GLU A 71 -17.21 -0.17 -26.19
C GLU A 71 -17.11 1.36 -26.01
N LYS A 72 -16.38 1.81 -24.99
CA LYS A 72 -16.20 3.22 -24.68
C LYS A 72 -14.91 3.83 -25.25
N ASN A 73 -14.08 3.04 -25.93
CA ASN A 73 -12.72 3.42 -26.32
C ASN A 73 -11.84 3.87 -25.12
N GLU A 74 -12.07 3.28 -23.95
CA GLU A 74 -11.34 3.56 -22.70
C GLU A 74 -10.30 2.49 -22.37
N GLN A 75 -10.09 1.52 -23.27
CA GLN A 75 -9.16 0.41 -23.03
C GLN A 75 -7.70 0.88 -23.02
N SER A 76 -6.92 0.29 -22.11
CA SER A 76 -5.48 0.52 -22.02
C SER A 76 -4.78 0.07 -23.30
N THR A 77 -3.81 0.85 -23.78
CA THR A 77 -3.01 0.54 -24.97
C THR A 77 -1.61 0.03 -24.65
N THR A 78 -1.14 0.22 -23.42
CA THR A 78 0.15 -0.28 -22.92
C THR A 78 -0.06 -1.31 -21.82
N TRP A 79 0.86 -2.28 -21.75
CA TRP A 79 0.77 -3.36 -20.77
C TRP A 79 0.83 -2.84 -19.33
N GLU A 80 1.66 -1.82 -19.08
CA GLU A 80 1.79 -1.16 -17.78
C GLU A 80 0.46 -0.55 -17.34
N ARG A 81 -0.25 0.10 -18.27
CA ARG A 81 -1.55 0.69 -17.97
C ARG A 81 -2.62 -0.38 -17.75
N PHE A 82 -2.59 -1.45 -18.53
CA PHE A 82 -3.48 -2.59 -18.36
C PHE A 82 -3.36 -3.21 -16.96
N LYS A 83 -2.14 -3.38 -16.45
CA LYS A 83 -1.89 -3.89 -15.08
C LYS A 83 -2.54 -3.00 -14.01
N LEU A 84 -2.41 -1.68 -14.13
CA LEU A 84 -3.04 -0.74 -13.22
C LEU A 84 -4.57 -0.77 -13.30
N ASP A 85 -5.12 -0.83 -14.51
CA ASP A 85 -6.56 -0.80 -14.74
C ASP A 85 -7.25 -2.08 -14.25
N ILE A 86 -6.66 -3.26 -14.50
CA ILE A 86 -7.20 -4.53 -13.99
C ILE A 86 -7.10 -4.62 -12.47
N GLU A 87 -5.99 -4.14 -11.90
CA GLU A 87 -5.80 -4.08 -10.46
C GLU A 87 -6.82 -3.13 -9.82
N TYR A 88 -7.04 -1.94 -10.40
CA TYR A 88 -8.04 -0.98 -9.92
C TYR A 88 -9.47 -1.52 -10.03
N ALA A 89 -9.81 -2.18 -11.14
CA ALA A 89 -11.16 -2.68 -11.40
C ALA A 89 -11.55 -3.83 -10.47
N PHE A 90 -10.60 -4.67 -10.09
CA PHE A 90 -10.88 -5.91 -9.36
C PHE A 90 -10.32 -5.94 -7.95
N LYS A 91 -9.39 -5.06 -7.56
CA LYS A 91 -9.12 -4.85 -6.13
C LYS A 91 -10.43 -4.49 -5.43
N PRO A 92 -10.72 -5.09 -4.26
CA PRO A 92 -11.89 -4.68 -3.50
C PRO A 92 -11.77 -3.18 -3.18
N SER A 93 -12.71 -2.36 -3.63
CA SER A 93 -12.85 -0.98 -3.14
C SER A 93 -13.05 -0.97 -1.60
N TYR A 94 -13.55 -2.09 -1.07
CA TYR A 94 -13.63 -2.39 0.35
C TYR A 94 -12.26 -2.45 1.05
N SER A 95 -11.17 -2.88 0.40
CA SER A 95 -9.86 -2.94 1.07
C SER A 95 -9.28 -1.56 1.30
N GLN A 96 -9.40 -0.65 0.33
CA GLN A 96 -9.00 0.75 0.51
C GLN A 96 -9.94 1.49 1.47
N GLN A 97 -11.25 1.26 1.39
CA GLN A 97 -12.19 1.89 2.31
C GLN A 97 -11.97 1.37 3.74
N ALA A 98 -11.82 0.06 3.94
CA ALA A 98 -11.47 -0.52 5.23
C ALA A 98 -10.07 -0.10 5.72
N ALA A 99 -9.10 0.11 4.83
CA ALA A 99 -7.80 0.68 5.20
C ALA A 99 -7.95 2.15 5.65
N ARG A 100 -8.78 2.95 4.98
CA ARG A 100 -9.11 4.31 5.42
C ARG A 100 -9.88 4.32 6.74
N ASP A 101 -10.78 3.37 6.97
CA ASP A 101 -11.48 3.22 8.24
C ASP A 101 -10.52 2.80 9.35
N ARG A 102 -9.59 1.87 9.08
CA ARG A 102 -8.49 1.52 10.02
C ARG A 102 -7.63 2.74 10.31
N LEU A 103 -7.23 3.51 9.28
CA LEU A 103 -6.45 4.74 9.43
C LEU A 103 -7.18 5.82 10.25
N ALA A 104 -8.50 5.94 10.11
CA ALA A 104 -9.29 6.88 10.89
C ALA A 104 -9.37 6.49 12.38
N ASN A 105 -9.30 5.19 12.68
CA ASN A 105 -9.49 4.65 14.02
C ASN A 105 -8.19 4.26 14.73
N VAL A 106 -7.05 4.19 14.02
CA VAL A 106 -5.77 3.78 14.60
C VAL A 106 -5.32 4.79 15.66
N LYS A 107 -5.00 4.28 16.85
CA LYS A 107 -4.59 5.04 18.03
C LYS A 107 -3.56 4.22 18.79
N GLN A 108 -2.59 4.88 19.41
CA GLN A 108 -1.64 4.23 20.32
C GLN A 108 -2.40 3.76 21.58
N SER A 109 -2.62 2.47 21.71
CA SER A 109 -3.26 1.84 22.88
C SER A 109 -2.23 1.29 23.88
N SER A 110 -1.21 0.60 23.38
CA SER A 110 -0.14 -0.06 24.11
C SER A 110 1.19 0.69 23.95
N SER A 111 2.20 0.06 23.33
CA SER A 111 3.51 0.64 23.05
C SER A 111 3.50 1.51 21.80
N VAL A 112 4.45 2.44 21.70
CA VAL A 112 4.69 3.20 20.48
C VAL A 112 5.12 2.28 19.34
N ILE A 113 5.92 1.25 19.61
CA ILE A 113 6.41 0.31 18.58
C ILE A 113 5.23 -0.41 17.91
N GLU A 114 4.33 -1.02 18.70
CA GLU A 114 3.15 -1.70 18.17
C GLU A 114 2.26 -0.74 17.36
N TYR A 115 2.16 0.52 17.80
CA TYR A 115 1.43 1.55 17.08
C TYR A 115 2.09 1.93 15.75
N VAL A 116 3.42 2.07 15.71
CA VAL A 116 4.19 2.36 14.50
C VAL A 116 4.01 1.24 13.48
N ASP A 117 4.16 -0.02 13.91
CA ASP A 117 4.02 -1.18 13.02
C ASP A 117 2.60 -1.23 12.43
N ALA A 118 1.57 -1.12 13.27
CA ALA A 118 0.18 -1.10 12.83
C ALA A 118 -0.13 0.07 11.88
N PHE A 119 0.48 1.23 12.10
CA PHE A 119 0.32 2.39 11.22
C PHE A 119 0.99 2.16 9.86
N GLN A 120 2.22 1.62 9.84
CA GLN A 120 2.95 1.31 8.61
C GLN A 120 2.21 0.26 7.76
N ASP A 121 1.67 -0.79 8.39
CA ASP A 121 0.85 -1.80 7.70
C ASP A 121 -0.36 -1.18 6.99
N ILE A 122 -1.01 -0.20 7.61
CA ILE A 122 -2.15 0.51 7.00
C ILE A 122 -1.71 1.35 5.80
N LEU A 123 -0.51 1.96 5.84
CA LEU A 123 0.00 2.75 4.72
C LEU A 123 0.33 1.88 3.50
N LEU A 124 0.76 0.63 3.70
CA LEU A 124 0.99 -0.32 2.60
C LEU A 124 -0.30 -0.60 1.80
N ASP A 125 -1.46 -0.52 2.47
CA ASP A 125 -2.79 -0.68 1.84
C ASP A 125 -3.31 0.61 1.18
N LEU A 126 -2.63 1.75 1.37
CA LEU A 126 -3.04 3.09 0.92
C LEU A 126 -1.93 3.78 0.09
N PRO A 127 -1.60 3.30 -1.12
CA PRO A 127 -0.48 3.82 -1.91
C PRO A 127 -0.61 5.27 -2.40
N ASN A 128 -1.78 5.91 -2.21
CA ASN A 128 -2.07 7.27 -2.68
C ASN A 128 -2.15 8.31 -1.54
N ILE A 129 -1.87 7.93 -0.29
CA ILE A 129 -1.84 8.89 0.82
C ILE A 129 -0.58 9.75 0.73
N SER A 130 -0.68 11.06 1.00
CA SER A 130 0.48 11.94 0.99
C SER A 130 1.31 11.80 2.27
N ASP A 131 2.59 12.15 2.20
CA ASP A 131 3.47 12.14 3.36
C ASP A 131 2.98 13.11 4.45
N ASP A 132 2.51 14.30 4.05
CA ASP A 132 1.93 15.30 4.95
C ASP A 132 0.68 14.76 5.68
N GLU A 133 -0.22 14.10 4.96
CA GLU A 133 -1.42 13.50 5.55
C GLU A 133 -1.06 12.35 6.49
N SER A 134 -0.11 11.51 6.09
CA SER A 134 0.39 10.39 6.89
C SER A 134 1.00 10.87 8.20
N LEU A 135 1.82 11.92 8.15
CA LEU A 135 2.45 12.54 9.32
C LEU A 135 1.41 13.15 10.27
N ASP A 136 0.48 13.97 9.76
CA ASP A 136 -0.57 14.58 10.59
C ASP A 136 -1.41 13.51 11.30
N ARG A 137 -1.84 12.48 10.57
CA ARG A 137 -2.62 11.37 11.13
C ARG A 137 -1.84 10.57 12.16
N PHE A 138 -0.57 10.28 11.90
CA PHE A 138 0.30 9.57 12.83
C PHE A 138 0.41 10.31 14.16
N VAL A 139 0.70 11.62 14.12
CA VAL A 139 0.86 12.44 15.33
C VAL A 139 -0.45 12.55 16.11
N ARG A 140 -1.60 12.61 15.43
CA ARG A 140 -2.93 12.60 16.07
C ARG A 140 -3.31 11.26 16.69
N GLY A 141 -2.68 10.17 16.27
CA GLY A 141 -2.95 8.84 16.81
C GLY A 141 -2.16 8.52 18.09
N LEU A 142 -1.09 9.27 18.39
CA LEU A 142 -0.26 9.09 19.59
C LEU A 142 -1.00 9.44 20.89
N LYS A 143 -0.60 8.80 22.00
CA LYS A 143 -1.03 9.17 23.37
C LYS A 143 -0.62 10.61 23.68
N ASN A 144 -1.42 11.32 24.49
CA ASN A 144 -1.23 12.74 24.75
C ASN A 144 0.19 13.13 25.19
N ASN A 145 0.78 12.38 26.14
CA ASN A 145 2.13 12.63 26.63
C ASN A 145 3.20 12.48 25.53
N VAL A 146 3.11 11.42 24.71
CA VAL A 146 4.02 11.16 23.59
C VAL A 146 3.82 12.22 22.50
N ARG A 147 2.56 12.51 22.16
CA ARG A 147 2.17 13.51 21.16
C ARG A 147 2.75 14.89 21.48
N THR A 148 2.63 15.35 22.73
CA THR A 148 3.21 16.63 23.16
C THR A 148 4.71 16.65 22.93
N HIS A 149 5.42 15.60 23.33
CA HIS A 149 6.87 15.53 23.12
C HIS A 149 7.24 15.58 21.63
N VAL A 150 6.55 14.79 20.80
CA VAL A 150 6.78 14.75 19.35
C VAL A 150 6.53 16.12 18.72
N LEU A 151 5.43 16.80 19.06
CA LEU A 151 5.11 18.13 18.52
C LEU A 151 6.17 19.18 18.90
N THR A 152 6.73 19.13 20.11
CA THR A 152 7.82 20.03 20.52
C THR A 152 9.11 19.81 19.72
N LYS A 153 9.28 18.65 19.08
CA LYS A 153 10.42 18.35 18.22
C LYS A 153 10.22 18.72 16.75
N GLU A 154 9.00 19.15 16.37
CA GLU A 154 8.66 19.61 15.02
C GLU A 154 9.12 18.64 13.91
N PRO A 155 8.67 17.36 13.93
CA PRO A 155 9.07 16.39 12.91
C PRO A 155 8.58 16.82 11.53
N ARG A 156 9.41 16.58 10.51
CA ARG A 156 9.10 16.82 9.10
C ARG A 156 8.74 15.53 8.36
N THR A 157 9.06 14.39 8.93
CA THR A 157 8.79 13.07 8.34
C THR A 157 8.16 12.13 9.34
N LEU A 158 7.46 11.12 8.83
CA LEU A 158 6.91 10.04 9.65
C LEU A 158 8.00 9.29 10.42
N GLU A 159 9.18 9.12 9.81
CA GLU A 159 10.33 8.46 10.43
C GLU A 159 10.86 9.26 11.63
N GLU A 160 11.00 10.58 11.49
CA GLU A 160 11.38 11.47 12.59
C GLU A 160 10.36 11.43 13.73
N ALA A 161 9.07 11.52 13.40
CA ALA A 161 7.99 11.45 14.38
C ALA A 161 8.00 10.12 15.14
N SER A 162 8.21 9.01 14.43
CA SER A 162 8.32 7.66 15.01
C SER A 162 9.53 7.56 15.94
N LYS A 163 10.69 8.05 15.50
CA LYS A 163 11.92 8.06 16.30
C LYS A 163 11.75 8.85 17.59
N PHE A 164 11.16 10.05 17.54
CA PHE A 164 10.91 10.88 18.73
C PHE A 164 9.91 10.22 19.68
N ALA A 165 8.86 9.59 19.15
CA ALA A 165 7.87 8.88 19.96
C ALA A 165 8.51 7.68 20.70
N ILE A 166 9.30 6.86 20.01
CA ILE A 166 9.97 5.68 20.57
C ILE A 166 10.99 6.11 21.64
N ALA A 167 11.79 7.15 21.35
CA ALA A 167 12.79 7.65 22.29
C ALA A 167 12.15 8.14 23.59
N PHE A 168 11.00 8.82 23.50
CA PHE A 168 10.28 9.31 24.66
C PHE A 168 9.68 8.19 25.51
N GLU A 169 9.03 7.19 24.89
CA GLU A 169 8.49 6.04 25.61
C GLU A 169 9.61 5.23 26.30
N SER A 170 10.73 5.01 25.61
CA SER A 170 11.90 4.35 26.18
C SER A 170 12.45 5.10 27.40
N ALA A 171 12.55 6.43 27.33
CA ALA A 171 13.01 7.25 28.43
C ALA A 171 12.06 7.19 29.65
N GLN A 172 10.74 7.13 29.42
CA GLN A 172 9.76 6.94 30.49
C GLN A 172 9.91 5.59 31.18
N GLN A 173 10.13 4.52 30.42
CA GLN A 173 10.27 3.17 30.96
C GLN A 173 11.54 3.00 31.82
N ILE A 174 12.60 3.75 31.50
CA ILE A 174 13.88 3.77 32.24
C ILE A 174 13.83 4.78 33.43
N GLY A 175 12.74 5.54 33.58
CA GLY A 175 12.60 6.53 34.66
C GLY A 175 13.37 7.84 34.43
N ILE A 176 13.86 8.07 33.21
CA ILE A 176 14.58 9.29 32.82
C ILE A 176 13.55 10.25 32.22
N MET A 177 12.79 10.94 33.07
CA MET A 177 11.83 11.94 32.59
C MET A 177 12.55 13.25 32.22
N PRO A 178 12.30 13.84 31.03
CA PRO A 178 12.54 15.27 30.87
C PRO A 178 11.60 16.04 31.81
N ALA A 179 12.12 17.10 32.43
CA ALA A 179 11.43 17.89 33.45
C ALA A 179 9.98 18.23 33.05
N LYS A 180 9.04 18.06 33.99
CA LYS A 180 7.65 18.49 33.82
C LYS A 180 7.65 19.94 33.34
N ILE A 181 7.04 20.19 32.18
CA ILE A 181 6.70 21.55 31.78
C ILE A 181 5.56 21.96 32.71
N GLN A 182 5.92 22.63 33.81
CA GLN A 182 4.99 23.31 34.70
C GLN A 182 4.22 24.30 33.83
N GLN A 183 2.92 24.06 33.63
CA GLN A 183 2.04 25.13 33.20
C GLN A 183 2.02 26.12 34.37
N ASP A 184 2.64 27.28 34.18
CA ASP A 184 2.49 28.39 35.10
C ASP A 184 1.02 28.80 35.13
N THR A 185 0.33 28.34 36.17
CA THR A 185 -0.89 28.96 36.68
C THR A 185 -0.58 30.41 37.07
N VAL A 186 -0.78 31.34 36.15
CA VAL A 186 -1.03 32.74 36.52
C VAL A 186 -2.51 32.85 36.90
N GLY A 187 -2.82 32.35 38.10
CA GLY A 187 -4.07 32.61 38.79
C GLY A 187 -3.96 33.94 39.54
N GLU A 188 -4.76 34.90 39.09
CA GLU A 188 -5.31 36.06 39.80
C GLU A 188 -4.79 36.31 41.23
N LYS A 189 -3.93 37.32 41.40
CA LYS A 189 -3.84 38.06 42.66
C LYS A 189 -4.86 39.19 42.66
N THR A 190 -5.99 38.90 43.31
CA THR A 190 -6.73 39.76 44.25
C THR A 190 -6.37 41.25 44.29
N LEU A 191 -7.34 42.11 43.96
CA LEU A 191 -7.64 43.31 44.75
C LEU A 191 -9.16 43.59 44.76
N LYS A 192 -9.84 43.07 45.77
CA LYS A 192 -10.95 43.76 46.44
C LYS A 192 -10.61 43.80 47.92
N THR A 193 -10.66 44.96 48.54
CA THR A 193 -11.29 45.23 49.84
C THR A 193 -11.06 46.71 50.24
N LEU A 194 -12.19 47.39 50.49
CA LEU A 194 -12.41 48.67 51.19
C LEU A 194 -11.99 49.97 50.50
#